data_AF-A0A920NSI4-F1
#
_entry.id   AF-A0A920NSI4-F1
#
_cell.length_a   1.000
_cell.length_b   1.000
_cell.length_c   1.000
_cell.angle_alpha   90.00
_cell.angle_beta   90.00
_cell.angle_gamma   90.00
#
_symmetry.space_group_name_H-M   'P 1'
#
loop_
_entity.id
_entity.type
_entity.pdbx_description
1 polymer ?
#
loop_
_entity_poly.entity_id
_entity_poly.type
_entity_poly.pdbx_seq_one_letter_code
_entity_poly.pdbx_strand_id
1 'polypeptide(L)' 'MKTPELLVADEDAEYAEVIEINLDEIKEPLLACPNDPDDIKPLSEVANTKIDEVFIGFLHDKYRTF' A
#
# COMPACT_ATOMS: atom_id res chain seq x y z
N MET A 1 8.40 -22.95 25.77
CA MET A 1 8.32 -22.12 24.54
C MET A 1 9.74 -21.74 24.17
N LYS A 2 10.16 -21.91 22.91
CA LYS A 2 11.49 -21.47 22.45
C LYS A 2 11.50 -19.94 22.33
N THR A 3 12.67 -19.33 22.52
CA THR A 3 12.88 -17.90 22.28
C THR A 3 12.70 -17.61 20.78
N PRO A 4 11.86 -16.65 20.38
CA PRO A 4 11.72 -16.26 18.98
C PRO A 4 12.95 -15.45 18.54
N GLU A 5 13.46 -15.74 17.34
CA GLU A 5 14.56 -15.01 16.70
C GLU A 5 14.04 -14.44 15.36
N LEU A 6 14.38 -13.18 15.08
CA LEU A 6 14.00 -12.49 13.83
C LEU A 6 15.10 -12.66 12.80
N LEU A 7 14.73 -13.00 11.57
CA LEU A 7 15.64 -12.99 10.43
C LEU A 7 15.68 -11.58 9.82
N VAL A 8 16.85 -11.15 9.38
CA VAL A 8 17.10 -9.88 8.68
C VAL A 8 17.88 -10.19 7.41
N ALA A 9 17.72 -9.37 6.37
CA ALA A 9 18.54 -9.47 5.18
C ALA A 9 20.02 -9.19 5.48
N ASP A 10 20.93 -9.82 4.74
CA ASP A 10 22.37 -9.55 4.83
C ASP A 10 22.69 -8.13 4.31
N GLU A 11 23.71 -7.49 4.88
CA GLU A 11 24.11 -6.11 4.51
C GLU A 11 24.62 -6.00 3.07
N ASP A 12 25.09 -7.10 2.49
CA ASP A 12 25.66 -7.21 1.14
C ASP A 12 24.73 -7.92 0.14
N ALA A 13 23.45 -8.04 0.46
CA ALA A 13 22.46 -8.62 -0.46
C ALA A 13 22.34 -7.79 -1.76
N GLU A 14 22.50 -8.45 -2.90
CA GLU A 14 22.32 -7.84 -4.22
C GLU A 14 20.85 -7.92 -4.68
N TYR A 15 20.30 -6.81 -5.17
CA TYR A 15 18.94 -6.71 -5.68
C TYR A 15 18.96 -6.41 -7.18
N ALA A 16 18.04 -7.01 -7.95
CA ALA A 16 17.90 -6.73 -9.38
C ALA A 16 17.49 -5.27 -9.66
N GLU A 17 16.75 -4.66 -8.74
CA GLU A 17 16.29 -3.27 -8.80
C GLU A 17 16.07 -2.75 -7.38
N VAL A 18 16.37 -1.46 -7.17
CA VAL A 18 16.13 -0.74 -5.91
C VAL A 18 15.28 0.48 -6.21
N ILE A 19 14.09 0.55 -5.59
CA ILE A 19 13.16 1.67 -5.71
C ILE A 19 13.10 2.36 -4.34
N GLU A 20 13.64 3.58 -4.26
CA GLU A 20 13.59 4.38 -3.04
C GLU A 20 12.33 5.26 -3.05
N ILE A 21 11.52 5.15 -2.00
CA ILE A 21 10.25 5.87 -1.86
C ILE A 21 10.36 6.84 -0.69
N ASN A 22 10.31 8.15 -0.99
CA ASN A 22 10.24 9.18 0.03
C ASN A 22 8.80 9.37 0.51
N LEU A 23 8.52 8.95 1.76
CA LEU A 23 7.17 9.06 2.34
C LEU A 23 6.70 10.50 2.50
N ASP A 24 7.63 11.46 2.64
CA ASP A 24 7.26 12.87 2.72
C ASP A 24 6.69 13.39 1.39
N GLU A 25 6.96 12.74 0.26
CA GLU A 25 6.41 13.16 -1.04
C GLU A 25 4.97 12.68 -1.26
N ILE A 26 4.50 11.70 -0.48
CA ILE A 26 3.12 11.21 -0.54
C ILE A 26 2.23 12.19 0.23
N LYS A 27 1.73 13.21 -0.48
CA LYS A 27 0.90 14.28 0.09
C LYS A 27 -0.60 13.99 0.09
N GLU A 28 -1.04 12.98 -0.65
CA GLU A 28 -2.44 12.62 -0.78
C GLU A 28 -2.65 11.10 -0.85
N PRO A 29 -3.86 10.61 -0.55
CA PRO A 29 -4.20 9.21 -0.74
C PRO A 29 -4.09 8.80 -2.21
N LEU A 30 -3.52 7.62 -2.43
CA LEU A 30 -3.42 6.98 -3.74
C LEU A 30 -4.50 5.91 -3.87
N LEU A 31 -5.16 5.86 -5.03
CA LEU A 31 -6.22 4.92 -5.33
C LEU A 31 -5.87 4.12 -6.58
N ALA A 32 -6.05 2.80 -6.51
CA ALA A 32 -6.09 1.97 -7.71
C ALA A 32 -7.42 2.21 -8.44
N CYS A 33 -7.35 2.51 -9.74
CA CYS A 33 -8.52 2.74 -10.56
C CYS A 33 -9.29 1.44 -10.83
N PRO A 34 -10.60 1.52 -11.15
CA PRO A 34 -11.39 0.32 -11.41
C PRO A 34 -10.78 -0.54 -12.53
N ASN A 35 -10.78 -1.87 -12.31
CA ASN A 35 -10.35 -2.92 -13.25
C ASN A 35 -8.84 -3.08 -13.49
N ASP A 36 -7.99 -2.17 -13.01
CA ASP A 36 -6.53 -2.25 -13.15
C ASP A 36 -5.84 -1.89 -11.81
N PRO A 37 -5.25 -2.87 -11.09
CA PRO A 37 -4.60 -2.60 -9.81
C PRO A 37 -3.32 -1.77 -9.93
N ASP A 38 -2.74 -1.67 -11.12
CA ASP A 38 -1.50 -0.91 -11.37
C ASP A 38 -1.79 0.54 -11.81
N ASP A 39 -3.02 0.88 -12.20
CA ASP A 39 -3.45 2.25 -12.54
C ASP A 39 -3.72 3.06 -11.27
N ILE A 40 -2.64 3.53 -10.63
CA ILE A 40 -2.68 4.33 -9.41
C ILE A 40 -2.85 5.81 -9.73
N LYS A 41 -3.87 6.45 -9.15
CA LYS A 41 -4.11 7.90 -9.24
C LYS A 41 -4.23 8.57 -7.87
N PRO A 42 -3.82 9.83 -7.75
CA PRO A 42 -4.12 10.64 -6.58
C PRO A 42 -5.62 10.86 -6.41
N LEU A 43 -6.08 10.99 -5.16
CA LEU A 43 -7.49 11.26 -4.85
C LEU A 43 -8.02 12.49 -5.57
N SER A 44 -7.21 13.54 -5.70
CA SER A 44 -7.59 14.79 -6.35
C SER A 44 -8.04 14.62 -7.81
N GLU A 45 -7.48 13.65 -8.54
CA GLU A 45 -7.82 13.40 -9.96
C GLU A 45 -9.16 12.68 -10.15
N VAL A 46 -9.57 11.87 -9.16
CA VAL A 46 -10.80 11.07 -9.22
C VAL A 46 -11.87 11.55 -8.25
N ALA A 47 -11.64 12.70 -7.61
CA ALA A 47 -12.55 13.30 -6.65
C ALA A 47 -13.94 13.56 -7.27
N ASN A 48 -14.98 13.40 -6.47
CA ASN A 48 -16.40 13.55 -6.87
C ASN A 48 -16.91 12.49 -7.84
N THR A 49 -16.15 11.42 -8.08
CA THR A 49 -16.69 10.21 -8.73
C THR A 49 -17.87 9.70 -7.91
N LYS A 50 -19.03 9.52 -8.56
CA LYS A 50 -20.22 8.97 -7.90
C LYS A 50 -19.95 7.53 -7.47
N ILE A 51 -20.13 7.27 -6.18
CA ILE A 51 -19.98 5.94 -5.57
C ILE A 51 -21.35 5.45 -5.16
N ASP A 52 -21.74 4.28 -5.66
CA ASP A 52 -23.03 3.66 -5.36
C ASP A 52 -22.93 2.67 -4.19
N GLU A 53 -21.78 1.99 -4.03
CA GLU A 53 -21.55 1.00 -2.97
C GLU A 53 -20.10 1.07 -2.45
N VAL A 54 -19.91 0.73 -1.17
CA VAL A 54 -18.60 0.66 -0.51
C VAL A 54 -18.50 -0.65 0.26
N PHE A 55 -17.37 -1.33 0.13
CA PHE A 55 -17.04 -2.52 0.90
C PHE A 55 -15.81 -2.26 1.77
N ILE A 56 -15.89 -2.62 3.05
CA ILE A 56 -14.80 -2.49 4.03
C ILE A 56 -14.65 -3.85 4.73
N GLY A 57 -13.44 -4.42 4.72
CA GLY A 57 -13.18 -5.72 5.33
C GLY A 57 -12.66 -6.76 4.34
N PHE A 58 -11.43 -6.58 3.86
CA PHE A 58 -10.67 -7.58 3.11
C PHE A 58 -9.59 -8.27 3.95
N LEU A 59 -8.92 -9.27 3.38
CA LEU A 59 -7.79 -9.97 4.02
C LEU A 59 -6.68 -9.02 4.51
N HIS A 60 -6.50 -7.87 3.85
CA HIS A 60 -5.47 -6.88 4.19
C HIS A 60 -5.89 -5.96 5.35
N ASP A 61 -7.18 -5.87 5.67
CA ASP A 61 -7.68 -4.99 6.72
C ASP A 61 -7.48 -5.63 8.09
N LYS A 62 -6.68 -4.98 8.95
CA LYS A 62 -6.45 -5.40 10.35
C LYS A 62 -7.39 -4.64 11.30
N TYR A 63 -7.46 -5.08 12.56
CA TYR A 63 -8.31 -4.53 13.64
C TYR A 63 -8.22 -3.00 13.90
N ARG A 64 -7.29 -2.29 13.26
CA ARG A 64 -7.09 -0.83 13.35
C ARG A 64 -7.95 -0.04 12.36
N THR A 65 -8.59 -0.72 11.41
CA THR A 65 -9.34 -0.12 10.28
C THR A 65 -10.74 0.37 10.68
N PHE A 66 -11.14 0.17 11.94
CA PHE A 66 -12.34 0.72 12.57
C PHE A 66 -12.01 1.36 13.93
#